data_AF-A0A6V7K2A1-F1
#
_entry.id   AF-A0A6V7K2A1-F1
#
_cell.length_a   1.000
_cell.length_b   1.000
_cell.length_c   1.000
_cell.angle_alpha   90.00
_cell.angle_beta   90.00
_cell.angle_gamma   90.00
#
_symmetry.space_group_name_H-M   'P 1'
#
loop_
_entity.id
_entity.type
_entity.pdbx_description
1 polymer ?
#
loop_
_entity_poly.entity_id
_entity_poly.type
_entity_poly.pdbx_seq_one_letter_code
_entity_poly.pdbx_strand_id
1 'polypeptide(L)' 'NLPADTLAMLVNAVYFKGEWDEKFHKEATRDAPFYLEDGTTKNIPTMHSLREYKYGVLEDVKAKFAELPYK' A
#
# COMPACT_ATOMS: atom_id res chain seq x y z
N ASN A 1 -8.03 -29.97 -13.11
CA ASN A 1 -9.06 -30.93 -13.55
C ASN A 1 -10.23 -30.86 -12.60
N LEU A 2 -11.40 -30.47 -13.11
CA LEU A 2 -12.64 -30.50 -12.34
C LEU A 2 -13.17 -31.95 -12.29
N PRO A 3 -13.63 -32.44 -11.13
CA PRO A 3 -14.27 -33.76 -11.02
C PRO A 3 -15.47 -33.90 -11.95
N ALA A 4 -15.69 -35.12 -12.47
CA ALA A 4 -16.71 -35.41 -13.48
C ALA A 4 -18.16 -35.20 -13.00
N ASP A 5 -18.37 -35.10 -11.68
CA ASP A 5 -19.65 -34.87 -11.01
C ASP A 5 -19.86 -33.41 -10.57
N THR A 6 -18.99 -32.49 -11.00
CA THR A 6 -19.16 -31.06 -10.68
C THR A 6 -20.43 -30.50 -11.35
N LEU A 7 -21.45 -30.19 -10.56
CA LEU A 7 -22.72 -29.64 -11.05
C LEU A 7 -22.67 -28.12 -11.30
N ALA A 8 -21.87 -27.37 -10.54
CA ALA A 8 -21.63 -25.95 -10.75
C ALA A 8 -20.34 -25.49 -10.04
N MET A 9 -19.73 -24.41 -10.55
CA MET A 9 -18.59 -23.75 -9.94
C MET A 9 -18.77 -22.23 -10.06
N LEU A 10 -18.63 -21.52 -8.94
CA LEU A 10 -18.60 -20.07 -8.89
C LEU A 10 -17.18 -19.61 -8.57
N VAL A 11 -16.57 -18.86 -9.50
CA VAL A 11 -15.22 -18.33 -9.34
C VAL A 11 -15.27 -16.81 -9.48
N ASN A 12 -14.55 -16.12 -8.60
CA ASN A 12 -14.29 -14.69 -8.70
C ASN A 12 -12.78 -14.44 -8.69
N ALA A 13 -12.31 -13.53 -9.53
CA ALA A 13 -10.94 -13.06 -9.55
C ALA A 13 -10.94 -11.53 -9.67
N VAL A 14 -10.16 -10.86 -8.82
CA VAL A 14 -9.99 -9.41 -8.83
C VAL A 14 -8.52 -9.09 -9.06
N TYR A 15 -8.24 -8.25 -10.05
CA TYR A 15 -6.91 -7.78 -10.38
C TYR A 15 -6.88 -6.26 -10.38
N PHE A 16 -5.93 -5.69 -9.64
CA PHE A 16 -5.73 -4.24 -9.57
C PHE A 16 -4.29 -3.88 -9.93
N LYS A 17 -4.16 -2.96 -10.90
CA LYS A 17 -2.89 -2.33 -11.29
C LYS A 17 -3.13 -0.82 -11.46
N GLY A 18 -3.07 -0.09 -10.35
CA GLY A 18 -3.20 1.36 -10.35
C GLY A 18 -1.87 2.06 -10.59
N GLU A 19 -1.88 3.09 -11.43
CA GLU A 19 -0.80 4.08 -11.45
C GLU A 19 -1.16 5.21 -10.49
N TRP A 20 -0.21 5.63 -9.65
CA TRP A 20 -0.41 6.84 -8.85
C TRP A 20 -0.73 8.03 -9.76
N ASP A 21 -1.68 8.86 -9.33
CA ASP A 21 -1.99 10.12 -10.00
C ASP A 21 -0.74 11.00 -10.05
N GLU A 22 -0.11 11.17 -8.89
CA GLU A 22 1.20 11.77 -8.71
C GLU A 22 2.26 10.70 -8.37
N LYS A 23 3.13 10.37 -9.33
CA LYS A 23 4.17 9.35 -9.15
C LYS A 23 5.30 9.83 -8.24
N PHE A 24 5.82 8.92 -7.42
CA PHE A 24 7.06 9.14 -6.67
C PHE A 24 8.28 9.16 -7.61
N HIS A 25 9.20 10.10 -7.38
CA HIS A 25 10.48 10.14 -8.09
C HIS A 25 11.40 9.05 -7.53
N LYS A 26 11.94 8.20 -8.41
CA LYS A 26 12.75 7.05 -7.98
C LYS A 26 14.03 7.49 -7.29
N GLU A 27 14.60 8.59 -7.74
CA GLU A 27 15.84 9.21 -7.25
C GLU A 27 15.68 9.74 -5.82
N ALA A 28 14.44 9.98 -5.38
CA ALA A 28 14.13 10.39 -4.01
C ALA A 28 13.94 9.20 -3.06
N THR A 29 13.96 7.97 -3.57
CA THR A 29 13.89 6.77 -2.73
C THR A 29 15.24 6.56 -2.05
N ARG A 30 15.23 6.45 -0.73
CA ARG A 30 16.43 6.22 0.08
C ARG A 30 16.11 5.31 1.25
N ASP A 31 17.13 4.61 1.72
CA ASP A 31 17.02 3.76 2.90
C ASP A 31 16.70 4.61 4.14
N ALA A 32 15.67 4.23 4.87
CA ALA A 32 15.26 4.86 6.12
C ALA A 32 14.81 3.81 7.15
N PRO A 33 14.91 4.12 8.46
CA PRO A 33 14.50 3.20 9.52
C PRO A 33 13.00 2.86 9.47
N PHE A 34 12.69 1.56 9.55
CA PHE A 34 11.36 1.02 9.81
C PHE A 34 11.38 0.20 11.11
N TYR A 35 10.45 0.50 12.00
CA TYR A 35 10.38 -0.06 13.34
C TYR A 35 9.44 -1.28 13.33
N LEU A 36 9.97 -2.44 13.71
CA LEU A 36 9.22 -3.69 13.77
C LEU A 36 8.59 -3.89 15.14
N GLU A 37 7.56 -4.74 15.19
CA GLU A 37 6.83 -5.06 16.43
C GLU A 37 7.71 -5.70 17.50
N ASP A 38 8.73 -6.47 17.09
CA ASP A 38 9.72 -7.09 17.99
C ASP A 38 10.73 -6.09 18.58
N GLY A 39 10.56 -4.79 18.31
CA GLY A 39 11.43 -3.72 18.77
C GLY A 39 12.70 -3.54 17.94
N THR A 40 12.95 -4.40 16.94
CA THR A 40 14.08 -4.23 16.03
C THR A 40 13.81 -3.16 14.98
N THR A 41 14.88 -2.63 14.39
CA THR A 41 14.81 -1.61 13.33
C THR A 41 15.51 -2.13 12.09
N LYS A 42 14.90 -1.94 10.92
CA LYS A 42 15.50 -2.25 9.63
C LYS A 42 15.49 -1.02 8.73
N ASN A 43 16.60 -0.76 8.05
CA ASN A 43 16.61 0.23 6.99
C ASN A 43 15.97 -0.36 5.73
N ILE A 44 14.95 0.31 5.20
CA ILE A 44 14.26 -0.11 3.97
C ILE A 44 14.23 1.02 2.94
N PRO A 45 14.20 0.71 1.63
CA PRO A 45 13.99 1.71 0.59
C PRO A 45 12.64 2.40 0.78
N THR A 46 12.68 3.65 1.25
CA THR A 46 11.50 4.44 1.55
C THR A 46 11.32 5.51 0.49
N MET A 47 10.15 5.52 -0.16
CA MET A 47 9.81 6.53 -1.16
C MET A 47 9.58 7.89 -0.50
N HIS A 48 9.98 8.97 -1.15
CA HIS A 48 9.78 10.33 -0.65
C HIS A 48 9.10 11.20 -1.71
N SER A 49 8.22 12.09 -1.25
CA SER A 49 7.64 13.15 -2.06
C SER A 49 7.30 14.34 -1.17
N LEU A 50 7.33 15.55 -1.74
CA LEU A 50 6.90 16.77 -1.07
C LEU A 50 5.86 17.44 -1.95
N ARG A 51 4.59 17.23 -1.62
CA ARG A 51 3.42 17.72 -2.36
C ARG A 51 2.26 17.95 -1.39
N GLU A 52 1.20 18.55 -1.89
CA GLU A 52 -0.07 18.64 -1.17
C GLU A 52 -0.77 17.27 -1.21
N TYR A 53 -1.08 16.74 -0.03
CA TYR A 53 -1.86 15.53 0.14
C TYR A 53 -3.02 15.84 1.08
N LYS A 54 -4.13 15.12 0.96
CA LYS A 54 -5.11 15.06 2.04
C LYS A 54 -4.56 14.15 3.12
N TYR A 55 -4.40 14.68 4.32
CA TYR A 55 -3.88 13.95 5.47
C TYR A 55 -4.55 14.45 6.75
N GLY A 56 -4.43 13.69 7.82
CA GLY A 56 -4.94 14.10 9.12
C GLY A 56 -4.66 13.09 10.22
N VAL A 57 -5.23 13.37 11.39
CA VAL A 57 -5.12 12.55 12.60
C VAL A 57 -6.51 12.03 12.97
N LEU A 58 -6.57 10.74 13.29
CA LEU A 58 -7.76 10.07 13.81
C LEU A 58 -7.50 9.78 15.29
N GLU A 59 -7.90 10.72 16.15
CA GLU A 59 -7.61 10.67 17.59
C GLU A 59 -8.21 9.44 18.27
N ASP A 60 -9.46 9.09 17.92
CA ASP A 60 -10.19 7.97 18.53
C ASP A 60 -9.48 6.62 18.39
N VAL A 61 -8.67 6.46 17.33
CA VAL A 61 -7.90 5.25 17.04
C VAL A 61 -6.39 5.48 17.11
N LYS A 62 -5.96 6.65 17.58
CA LYS A 62 -4.53 7.05 17.70
C LYS A 62 -3.74 6.82 16.41
N ALA A 63 -4.32 7.18 15.27
CA ALA A 63 -3.73 6.95 13.96
C ALA A 63 -3.57 8.24 13.15
N LYS A 64 -2.71 8.20 12.13
CA LYS A 64 -2.62 9.23 11.08
C LYS A 64 -3.05 8.63 9.76
N PHE A 65 -3.68 9.42 8.90
CA PHE A 65 -4.04 8.98 7.54
C PHE A 65 -3.45 9.93 6.49
N ALA A 66 -3.27 9.40 5.28
CA ALA A 66 -2.96 10.16 4.08
C ALA A 66 -3.65 9.50 2.88
N GLU A 67 -4.19 10.30 1.97
CA GLU A 67 -4.78 9.84 0.70
C GLU A 67 -3.72 9.87 -0.41
N LEU A 68 -3.54 8.73 -1.09
CA LEU A 68 -2.66 8.59 -2.24
C LEU A 68 -3.53 8.16 -3.45
N PRO A 69 -4.00 9.10 -4.28
CA PRO A 69 -4.90 8.77 -5.38
C PRO A 69 -4.19 8.01 -6.51
N TYR A 70 -4.95 7.13 -7.16
CA TYR A 70 -4.59 6.52 -8.44
C TYR A 70 -5.25 7.29 -9.60
N LYS A 71 -4.73 7.11 -10.81
CA LYS A 71 -5.33 7.56 -12.07
C LYS A 71 -6.60 6.79 -12.43
#